data_AF-A0AAV7NJL6-F1
#
_entry.id   AF-A0AAV7NJL6-F1
#
_cell.length_a   1.000
_cell.length_b   1.000
_cell.length_c   1.000
_cell.angle_alpha   90.00
_cell.angle_beta   90.00
_cell.angle_gamma   90.00
#
_symmetry.space_group_name_H-M   'P 1'
#
loop_
_entity.id
_entity.type
_entity.pdbx_description
1 polymer ?
#
loop_
_entity_poly.entity_id
_entity_poly.type
_entity_poly.pdbx_seq_one_letter_code
_entity_poly.pdbx_strand_id
1 'polypeptide(L)'
;GKGMGGWEGGLRVPGIFRWPGVLPANIAIDVPTSLMDIYPTVVHVGGGMLPQDRIIDGRNLMPLLQGSVKHSEHTFMFHYCGPSLHAVRWYQAE
;
A
#
# COMPACT_ATOMS: atom_id res chain seq x y z
N GLY A 1 4.61 -10.18 11.61
CA GLY A 1 5.96 -10.38 12.17
C GLY A 1 6.00 -11.60 13.07
N LYS A 2 7.19 -12.11 13.41
CA LYS A 2 7.33 -13.13 14.47
C LYS A 2 6.70 -12.59 15.77
N GLY A 3 5.50 -13.07 16.09
CA GLY A 3 4.99 -13.22 17.45
C GLY A 3 4.53 -12.02 18.27
N MET A 4 4.57 -10.76 17.82
CA MET A 4 4.15 -9.63 18.67
C MET A 4 3.31 -8.58 17.93
N GLY A 5 2.16 -8.26 18.53
CA GLY A 5 1.07 -7.49 17.93
C GLY A 5 1.41 -6.04 17.63
N GLY A 6 0.92 -5.55 16.49
CA GLY A 6 0.87 -4.11 16.16
C GLY A 6 2.20 -3.36 16.02
N TRP A 7 3.36 -3.97 16.28
CA TRP A 7 4.64 -3.27 16.24
C TRP A 7 5.21 -3.14 14.83
N GLU A 8 5.90 -2.03 14.55
CA GLU A 8 6.53 -1.74 13.26
C GLU A 8 7.48 -2.86 12.80
N GLY A 9 8.28 -3.42 13.70
CA GLY A 9 9.22 -4.51 13.36
C GLY A 9 8.53 -5.78 12.84
N GLY A 10 7.21 -5.90 13.01
CA GLY A 10 6.41 -6.99 12.46
C GLY A 10 5.49 -6.60 11.29
N LEU A 11 5.26 -5.31 11.06
CA LEU A 11 4.33 -4.76 10.06
C LEU A 11 5.06 -4.07 8.90
N ARG A 12 6.05 -3.23 9.22
CA ARG A 12 6.86 -2.52 8.23
C ARG A 12 7.85 -3.48 7.60
N VAL A 13 7.78 -3.60 6.28
CA VAL A 13 8.60 -4.50 5.48
C VAL A 13 9.21 -3.75 4.30
N PRO A 14 10.31 -4.26 3.69
CA PRO A 14 10.87 -3.67 2.49
C PRO A 14 9.89 -3.72 1.31
N GLY A 15 9.74 -2.60 0.60
CA GLY A 15 9.01 -2.52 -0.67
C GLY A 15 9.87 -1.79 -1.70
N ILE A 16 10.17 -2.45 -2.82
CA ILE A 16 11.01 -1.90 -3.90
C ILE A 16 10.33 -2.18 -5.23
N PHE A 17 10.15 -1.12 -6.03
CA PHE A 17 9.58 -1.20 -7.38
C PHE A 17 10.62 -0.75 -8.41
N ARG A 18 10.70 -1.46 -9.53
CA ARG A 18 11.57 -1.08 -10.65
C ARG A 18 10.86 -1.33 -11.97
N TRP A 19 10.69 -0.28 -12.76
CA TRP A 19 10.15 -0.38 -14.12
C TRP A 19 10.81 0.67 -15.02
N PRO A 20 11.86 0.29 -15.77
CA PRO A 20 12.57 1.23 -16.65
C PRO A 20 11.64 1.83 -17.71
N GLY A 21 11.75 3.13 -17.95
CA GLY A 21 10.95 3.86 -18.92
C GLY A 21 9.53 4.21 -18.46
N VAL A 22 9.07 3.68 -17.31
CA VAL A 22 7.74 3.95 -16.75
C VAL A 22 7.84 4.62 -15.38
N LEU A 23 8.68 4.09 -14.50
CA LEU A 23 8.89 4.65 -13.17
C LEU A 23 10.20 5.48 -13.15
N PRO A 24 10.17 6.66 -12.51
CA PRO A 24 11.37 7.44 -12.28
C PRO A 24 12.36 6.65 -11.40
N ALA A 25 13.66 6.73 -11.74
CA ALA A 25 14.71 6.09 -10.97
C ALA A 25 15.04 6.90 -9.70
N ASN A 26 15.60 6.21 -8.70
CA ASN A 26 16.15 6.82 -7.48
C ASN A 26 15.14 7.66 -6.67
N ILE A 27 13.87 7.25 -6.65
CA ILE A 27 12.85 7.84 -5.78
C ILE A 27 12.71 7.04 -4.48
N ALA A 28 12.60 7.76 -3.36
CA ALA A 28 12.15 7.24 -2.09
C ALA A 28 10.72 7.72 -1.81
N ILE A 29 9.87 6.82 -1.33
CA ILE A 29 8.46 7.10 -0.99
C ILE A 29 8.27 6.75 0.48
N ASP A 30 8.08 7.77 1.32
CA ASP A 30 8.00 7.62 2.78
C ASP A 30 6.56 7.64 3.31
N VAL A 31 5.56 7.66 2.42
CA VAL A 31 4.16 7.58 2.83
C VAL A 31 3.71 6.13 3.06
N PRO A 32 2.73 5.89 3.96
CA PRO A 32 2.24 4.54 4.22
C PRO A 32 1.67 3.88 2.97
N THR A 33 2.14 2.65 2.69
CA THR A 33 1.59 1.74 1.67
C THR A 33 1.34 0.36 2.27
N SER A 34 0.52 -0.44 1.62
CA SER A 34 0.12 -1.78 2.03
C SER A 34 0.57 -2.84 1.02
N LEU A 35 0.85 -4.06 1.48
CA LEU A 35 1.07 -5.20 0.58
C LEU A 35 -0.17 -5.48 -0.30
N MET A 36 -1.37 -5.18 0.22
CA MET A 36 -2.63 -5.36 -0.50
C MET A 36 -2.73 -4.43 -1.72
N ASP A 37 -1.97 -3.35 -1.76
CA ASP A 37 -1.96 -2.38 -2.86
C ASP A 37 -1.38 -2.96 -4.15
N ILE A 38 -0.57 -4.03 -4.06
CA ILE A 38 -0.01 -4.72 -5.23
C ILE A 38 -1.14 -5.25 -6.12
N TYR A 39 -2.21 -5.78 -5.54
CA TYR A 39 -3.33 -6.36 -6.29
C TYR A 39 -3.99 -5.35 -7.25
N PRO A 40 -4.57 -4.23 -6.79
CA PRO A 40 -5.18 -3.25 -7.69
C PRO A 40 -4.17 -2.55 -8.60
N THR A 41 -2.92 -2.39 -8.16
CA THR A 41 -1.85 -1.82 -9.01
C THR A 41 -1.57 -2.71 -10.22
N VAL A 42 -1.41 -4.04 -10.02
CA VAL A 42 -1.15 -4.98 -11.11
C VAL A 42 -2.36 -5.13 -12.02
N VAL A 43 -3.58 -5.17 -11.48
CA VAL A 43 -4.81 -5.20 -12.29
C VAL A 43 -4.89 -3.97 -13.18
N HIS A 44 -4.62 -2.78 -12.63
CA HIS A 44 -4.61 -1.53 -13.39
C HIS A 44 -3.55 -1.55 -14.51
N VAL A 45 -2.33 -1.97 -14.20
CA VAL A 45 -1.24 -2.11 -15.18
C VAL A 45 -1.59 -3.10 -16.30
N GLY A 46 -2.30 -4.18 -15.97
CA GLY A 46 -2.76 -5.17 -16.95
C GLY A 46 -3.98 -4.75 -17.75
N GLY A 47 -4.54 -3.55 -17.53
CA GLY A 47 -5.79 -3.10 -18.16
C GLY A 47 -7.03 -3.87 -17.72
N GLY A 48 -6.97 -4.54 -16.57
CA GLY A 48 -8.07 -5.32 -16.02
C GLY A 48 -9.08 -4.46 -15.24
N MET A 49 -10.15 -5.13 -14.77
CA MET A 49 -11.16 -4.52 -13.91
C MET A 49 -11.16 -5.19 -12.53
N LEU A 50 -11.29 -4.39 -11.48
CA LEU A 50 -11.47 -4.91 -10.13
C LEU A 50 -12.87 -5.51 -9.94
N PRO A 51 -13.02 -6.52 -9.07
CA PRO A 51 -14.33 -7.01 -8.65
C PRO A 51 -15.16 -5.87 -8.05
N GLN A 52 -16.44 -5.80 -8.42
CA GLN A 52 -17.40 -4.83 -7.92
C GLN A 52 -18.34 -5.41 -6.87
N ASP A 53 -18.20 -6.70 -6.56
CA ASP A 53 -19.05 -7.47 -5.65
C ASP A 53 -18.50 -7.54 -4.22
N ARG A 54 -17.33 -6.95 -3.97
CA ARG A 54 -16.64 -6.97 -2.67
C ARG A 54 -15.77 -5.75 -2.49
N ILE A 55 -15.47 -5.44 -1.23
CA ILE A 55 -14.55 -4.37 -0.87
C ILE A 55 -13.11 -4.83 -1.16
N ILE A 56 -12.32 -3.92 -1.73
CA ILE A 56 -10.88 -4.08 -1.92
C ILE A 56 -10.19 -3.02 -1.06
N ASP A 57 -9.44 -3.46 -0.05
CA ASP A 57 -8.73 -2.55 0.86
C ASP A 57 -7.49 -1.92 0.21
N GLY A 58 -6.90 -2.62 -0.76
CA GLY A 58 -5.74 -2.13 -1.50
C GLY A 58 -6.08 -0.93 -2.39
N ARG A 59 -5.09 -0.07 -2.62
CA ARG A 59 -5.18 1.12 -3.48
C ARG A 59 -4.19 1.04 -4.63
N ASN A 60 -4.51 1.63 -5.77
CA ASN A 60 -3.60 1.65 -6.91
C ASN A 60 -2.39 2.56 -6.61
N LEU A 61 -1.18 2.00 -6.61
CA LEU A 61 0.06 2.72 -6.33
C LEU A 61 0.62 3.45 -7.55
N MET A 62 0.15 3.19 -8.78
CA MET A 62 0.75 3.79 -9.98
C MET A 62 0.85 5.33 -9.91
N PRO A 63 -0.20 6.07 -9.48
CA PRO A 63 -0.10 7.52 -9.34
C PRO A 63 1.03 7.96 -8.39
N LEU A 64 1.20 7.23 -7.27
CA LEU A 64 2.22 7.50 -6.26
C LEU A 64 3.63 7.12 -6.77
N LEU A 65 3.77 5.95 -7.39
CA LEU A 65 5.03 5.46 -7.95
C LEU A 65 5.54 6.34 -9.10
N GLN A 66 4.63 6.95 -9.86
CA GLN A 66 4.95 7.91 -10.92
C GLN A 66 5.19 9.33 -10.40
N GLY A 67 4.97 9.58 -9.10
CA GLY A 67 5.12 10.91 -8.49
C GLY A 67 4.03 11.91 -8.86
N SER A 68 2.92 11.46 -9.46
CA SER A 68 1.78 12.32 -9.80
C SER A 68 0.96 12.75 -8.58
N VAL A 69 1.04 11.98 -7.49
CA VAL A 69 0.49 12.30 -6.18
C VAL A 69 1.55 12.12 -5.10
N LYS A 70 1.43 12.88 -4.01
CA LYS A 70 2.38 12.81 -2.88
C LYS A 70 1.94 11.87 -1.76
N HIS A 71 0.65 11.53 -1.70
CA HIS A 71 0.07 10.71 -0.64
C HIS A 71 -0.64 9.50 -1.25
N SER A 72 -0.63 8.38 -0.52
CA SER A 72 -1.50 7.25 -0.85
C SER A 72 -2.93 7.57 -0.45
N GLU A 73 -3.90 6.86 -1.03
CA GLU A 73 -5.33 6.99 -0.66
C GLU A 73 -5.66 6.38 0.72
N HIS A 74 -4.64 5.93 1.46
CA HIS A 74 -4.81 5.32 2.78
C HIS A 74 -4.86 6.36 3.89
N THR A 75 -6.07 6.80 4.25
CA THR A 75 -6.27 7.58 5.48
C THR A 75 -6.12 6.69 6.72
N PHE A 76 -6.61 5.45 6.67
CA PHE A 76 -6.52 4.49 7.76
C PHE A 76 -5.96 3.16 7.27
N MET A 77 -5.08 2.56 8.07
CA MET A 77 -4.63 1.18 7.91
C MET A 77 -4.86 0.41 9.20
N PHE A 78 -5.42 -0.78 9.07
CA PHE A 78 -5.78 -1.64 10.19
C PHE A 78 -4.80 -2.79 10.31
N HIS A 79 -4.23 -2.98 11.51
CA HIS A 79 -3.24 -4.00 11.79
C HIS A 79 -3.85 -5.09 12.66
N TYR A 80 -4.18 -6.21 12.02
CA TYR A 80 -4.77 -7.38 12.66
C TYR A 80 -3.70 -8.39 13.11
N CYS A 81 -4.01 -9.15 14.16
CA CYS A 81 -3.32 -10.38 14.53
C CYS A 81 -4.39 -11.45 14.77
N GLY A 82 -4.55 -12.35 13.80
CA GLY A 82 -5.73 -13.23 13.77
C GLY A 82 -7.02 -12.41 13.72
N PRO A 83 -8.04 -12.73 14.55
CA PRO A 83 -9.32 -12.02 14.54
C PRO A 83 -9.29 -10.65 15.26
N SER A 84 -8.21 -10.35 15.99
CA SER A 84 -8.12 -9.15 16.83
C SER A 84 -7.51 -7.98 16.07
N LEU A 85 -8.13 -6.80 16.18
CA LEU A 85 -7.54 -5.55 15.73
C LEU A 85 -6.57 -5.03 16.80
N HIS A 86 -5.27 -4.99 16.49
CA HIS A 86 -4.23 -4.61 17.45
C HIS A 86 -3.79 -3.15 17.36
N ALA A 87 -3.83 -2.57 16.17
CA ALA A 87 -3.46 -1.18 15.96
C ALA A 87 -4.17 -0.60 14.74
N VAL A 88 -4.33 0.72 14.75
CA VAL A 88 -4.78 1.50 13.59
C VAL A 88 -3.73 2.57 13.33
N ARG A 89 -3.23 2.62 12.10
CA ARG A 89 -2.43 3.74 11.64
C ARG A 89 -3.36 4.73 10.95
N TRP A 90 -3.37 5.94 11.46
CA TRP A 90 -4.03 7.07 10.82
C TRP A 90 -2.98 7.95 10.16
N TYR A 91 -3.22 8.32 8.90
CA TYR A 91 -2.37 9.23 8.14
C TYR A 91 -3.26 10.30 7.51
N GLN A 92 -3.03 11.55 7.90
CA GLN A 92 -3.71 12.70 7.33
C GLN A 92 -2.84 13.27 6.20
N ALA A 93 -3.34 13.23 4.97
CA ALA A 93 -2.76 13.98 3.87
C ALA A 93 -3.08 15.47 4.12
N GLU A 94 -2.04 16.32 4.18
CA GLU A 94 -2.17 17.77 4.21
C GLU A 94 -2.29 18.36 2.80
#